data_AF-A0A7Y9JCG9-F1
#
_entry.id   AF-A0A7Y9JCG9-F1
#
_cell.length_a   1.000
_cell.length_b   1.000
_cell.length_c   1.000
_cell.angle_alpha   90.00
_cell.angle_beta   90.00
_cell.angle_gamma   90.00
#
_symmetry.space_group_name_H-M   'P 1'
#
loop_
_entity.id
_entity.type
_entity.pdbx_description
1 polymer ?
#
loop_
_entity_poly.entity_id
_entity_poly.type
_entity_poly.pdbx_seq_one_letter_code
_entity_poly.pdbx_strand_id
1 'polypeptide(L)'
;METPALEHLMRAYFHQDFDLLGDLWDNVDAFVAGAPQLAPLLPDEVSWVLRTHHTDAELEAFLDGLGCELSLADEEGGYRGCLLEIARRVQRDLAGRH
;
A
#
# COMPACT_ATOMS: atom_id res chain seq x y z
N MET A 1 14.95 5.36 4.29
CA MET A 1 14.05 6.33 3.65
C MET A 1 12.80 6.37 4.51
N GLU A 2 12.17 7.52 4.68
CA GLU A 2 10.85 7.58 5.33
C GLU A 2 9.80 7.17 4.29
N THR A 3 8.76 6.45 4.70
CA THR A 3 7.68 5.98 3.83
C THR A 3 6.32 6.54 4.27
N PRO A 4 6.14 7.88 4.28
CA PRO A 4 4.93 8.51 4.82
C PRO A 4 3.66 8.15 4.05
N ALA A 5 3.72 7.95 2.73
CA ALA A 5 2.54 7.53 1.97
C ALA A 5 2.15 6.09 2.28
N LEU A 6 3.14 5.20 2.36
CA LEU A 6 2.93 3.80 2.70
C LEU A 6 2.47 3.64 4.15
N GLU A 7 3.08 4.36 5.10
CA GLU A 7 2.66 4.38 6.50
C GLU A 7 1.21 4.85 6.63
N HIS A 8 0.85 5.93 5.92
CA HIS A 8 -0.52 6.43 5.93
C HIS A 8 -1.51 5.41 5.35
N LEU A 9 -1.16 4.76 4.23
CA LEU A 9 -1.97 3.69 3.64
C LEU A 9 -2.17 2.53 4.64
N MET A 10 -1.08 2.01 5.21
CA MET A 10 -1.13 0.87 6.13
C MET A 10 -1.98 1.20 7.37
N ARG A 11 -1.70 2.34 8.01
CA ARG A 11 -2.29 2.70 9.30
C ARG A 11 -3.73 3.21 9.20
N ALA A 12 -4.07 3.95 8.15
CA ALA A 12 -5.37 4.62 8.04
C ALA A 12 -6.37 3.83 7.19
N TYR A 13 -5.91 2.97 6.29
CA TYR A 13 -6.77 2.23 5.37
C TYR A 13 -6.67 0.72 5.54
N PHE A 14 -5.53 0.16 5.95
CA PHE A 14 -5.36 -1.29 6.17
C PHE A 14 -5.34 -1.71 7.67
N HIS A 15 -5.92 -0.89 8.55
CA HIS A 15 -6.20 -1.25 9.95
C HIS A 15 -7.48 -2.11 10.11
N GLN A 16 -7.64 -2.81 11.24
CA GLN A 16 -8.70 -3.79 11.56
C GLN A 16 -10.14 -3.38 11.22
N ASP A 17 -10.46 -2.09 11.16
CA ASP A 17 -11.79 -1.59 10.78
C ASP A 17 -12.00 -1.54 9.24
N PHE A 18 -11.13 -2.19 8.47
CA PHE A 18 -11.11 -2.31 7.01
C PHE A 18 -12.46 -2.73 6.39
N ASP A 19 -13.25 -3.56 7.07
CA ASP A 19 -14.59 -3.98 6.63
C ASP A 19 -15.58 -2.82 6.43
N LEU A 20 -15.27 -1.60 6.90
CA LEU A 20 -16.12 -0.42 6.76
C LEU A 20 -15.99 0.28 5.38
N LEU A 21 -14.92 0.03 4.61
CA LEU A 21 -14.63 0.76 3.37
C LEU A 21 -14.72 -0.09 2.08
N GLY A 22 -14.75 -1.42 2.18
CA GLY A 22 -14.87 -2.31 1.02
C GLY A 22 -13.74 -3.33 0.94
N ASP A 23 -13.41 -3.76 -0.28
CA ASP A 23 -12.30 -4.69 -0.50
C ASP A 23 -10.91 -4.00 -0.41
N LEU A 24 -9.84 -4.77 -0.65
CA LEU A 24 -8.45 -4.28 -0.61
C LEU A 24 -8.26 -3.07 -1.53
N TRP A 25 -8.92 -3.10 -2.67
CA TRP A 25 -8.76 -2.12 -3.71
C TRP A 25 -9.59 -0.88 -3.47
N ASP A 26 -10.79 -1.03 -2.92
CA ASP A 26 -11.61 0.11 -2.48
C ASP A 26 -10.84 0.99 -1.48
N ASN A 27 -10.05 0.38 -0.60
CA ASN A 27 -9.20 1.09 0.35
C ASN A 27 -8.02 1.82 -0.31
N VAL A 28 -7.44 1.26 -1.38
CA VAL A 28 -6.42 1.94 -2.19
C VAL A 28 -7.03 3.15 -2.91
N ASP A 29 -8.21 2.99 -3.50
CA ASP A 29 -8.92 4.08 -4.18
C ASP A 29 -9.31 5.19 -3.19
N ALA A 30 -9.78 4.82 -1.99
CA ALA A 30 -10.05 5.73 -0.89
C ALA A 30 -8.80 6.49 -0.45
N PHE A 31 -7.63 5.84 -0.39
CA PHE A 31 -6.35 6.50 -0.10
C PHE A 31 -6.00 7.55 -1.16
N VAL A 32 -6.14 7.23 -2.46
CA VAL A 32 -5.85 8.21 -3.54
C VAL A 32 -6.79 9.40 -3.47
N ALA A 33 -8.06 9.20 -3.09
CA ALA A 33 -9.03 10.26 -2.92
C ALA A 33 -8.83 11.09 -1.64
N GLY A 34 -8.51 10.44 -0.52
CA GLY A 34 -8.42 11.04 0.81
C GLY A 34 -7.05 11.66 1.13
N ALA A 35 -5.98 11.21 0.47
CA ALA A 35 -4.63 11.71 0.67
C ALA A 35 -3.93 12.07 -0.67
N PRO A 36 -4.50 12.98 -1.47
CA PRO A 36 -3.97 13.31 -2.81
C PRO A 36 -2.54 13.89 -2.79
N GLN A 37 -2.10 14.45 -1.65
CA GLN A 37 -0.74 14.94 -1.45
C GLN A 37 0.29 13.82 -1.17
N LEU A 38 -0.17 12.66 -0.69
CA LEU A 38 0.69 11.50 -0.41
C LEU A 38 0.68 10.49 -1.55
N ALA A 39 -0.44 10.34 -2.26
CA ALA A 39 -0.58 9.37 -3.34
C ALA A 39 0.56 9.40 -4.39
N PRO A 40 1.08 10.57 -4.83
CA PRO A 40 2.20 10.62 -5.77
C PRO A 40 3.51 10.02 -5.25
N LEU A 41 3.71 9.92 -3.94
CA LEU A 41 4.92 9.40 -3.33
C LEU A 41 4.92 7.87 -3.24
N LEU A 42 3.72 7.26 -3.17
CA LEU A 42 3.55 5.84 -2.89
C LEU A 42 4.32 4.92 -3.87
N PRO A 43 4.32 5.13 -5.20
CA PRO A 43 5.03 4.23 -6.11
C PRO A 43 6.55 4.20 -5.89
N ASP A 44 7.15 5.33 -5.55
CA ASP A 44 8.59 5.42 -5.28
C ASP A 44 8.95 4.80 -3.92
N GLU A 45 8.09 4.99 -2.91
CA GLU A 45 8.22 4.35 -1.60
C GLU A 45 8.14 2.83 -1.72
N VAL A 46 7.15 2.30 -2.45
CA VAL A 46 7.02 0.86 -2.74
C VAL A 46 8.27 0.35 -3.46
N SER A 47 8.75 1.06 -4.48
CA SER A 47 9.98 0.69 -5.19
C SER A 47 11.18 0.63 -4.26
N TRP A 48 11.29 1.54 -3.29
CA TRP A 48 12.34 1.50 -2.27
C TRP A 48 12.20 0.30 -1.33
N VAL A 49 11.00 0.07 -0.77
CA VAL A 49 10.71 -1.05 0.13
C VAL A 49 11.04 -2.39 -0.54
N LEU A 50 10.60 -2.60 -1.78
CA LEU A 50 10.82 -3.85 -2.51
C LEU A 50 12.29 -4.12 -2.85
N ARG A 51 13.15 -3.08 -2.85
CA ARG A 51 14.61 -3.22 -3.00
C ARG A 51 15.31 -3.47 -1.66
N THR A 52 14.74 -3.02 -0.56
CA THR A 52 15.34 -3.13 0.79
C THR A 52 14.92 -4.42 1.51
N HIS A 53 13.73 -4.94 1.21
CA HIS A 53 13.19 -6.18 1.77
C HIS A 53 13.06 -7.22 0.66
N HIS A 54 13.75 -8.35 0.82
CA HIS A 54 13.92 -9.33 -0.25
C HIS A 54 12.91 -10.47 -0.16
N THR A 55 12.41 -10.76 1.04
CA THR A 55 11.45 -11.82 1.30
C THR A 55 10.09 -11.28 1.71
N ASP A 56 9.04 -12.09 1.52
CA ASP A 56 7.69 -11.73 1.96
C ASP A 56 7.58 -11.61 3.48
N ALA A 57 8.32 -12.42 4.24
CA ALA A 57 8.38 -12.30 5.70
C ALA A 57 9.02 -10.97 6.17
N GLU A 58 10.04 -10.49 5.46
CA GLU A 58 10.62 -9.16 5.74
C GLU A 58 9.67 -8.03 5.36
N LEU A 59 8.87 -8.21 4.30
CA LEU A 59 7.86 -7.25 3.89
C LEU A 59 6.71 -7.21 4.88
N GLU A 60 6.17 -8.36 5.28
CA GLU A 60 5.14 -8.50 6.31
C GLU A 60 5.57 -7.79 7.60
N ALA A 61 6.72 -8.15 8.16
CA ALA A 61 7.23 -7.53 9.39
C ALA A 61 7.42 -6.01 9.25
N PHE A 62 7.80 -5.53 8.07
CA PHE A 62 7.93 -4.10 7.80
C PHE A 62 6.56 -3.41 7.76
N LEU A 63 5.59 -3.96 7.03
CA LEU A 63 4.23 -3.40 6.92
C LEU A 63 3.49 -3.45 8.25
N ASP A 64 3.63 -4.52 9.03
CA ASP A 64 3.12 -4.61 10.40
C ASP A 64 3.71 -3.50 11.27
N GLY A 65 5.00 -3.23 11.11
CA GLY A 65 5.69 -2.10 11.76
C GLY A 65 5.14 -0.72 11.37
N LEU A 66 4.51 -0.60 10.20
CA LEU A 66 3.79 0.59 9.75
C LEU A 66 2.32 0.64 10.22
N GLY A 67 1.85 -0.40 10.92
CA GLY A 67 0.47 -0.51 11.40
C GLY A 67 -0.47 -1.19 10.41
N CYS A 68 0.04 -1.98 9.46
CA CYS A 68 -0.79 -2.87 8.66
C CYS A 68 -1.34 -3.98 9.55
N GLU A 69 -2.66 -4.17 9.53
CA GLU A 69 -3.31 -5.29 10.23
C GLU A 69 -3.98 -6.26 9.25
N LEU A 70 -3.96 -5.92 7.95
CA LEU A 70 -4.43 -6.77 6.86
C LEU A 70 -3.34 -7.75 6.43
N SER A 71 -3.70 -9.05 6.36
CA SER A 71 -2.82 -10.04 5.74
C SER A 71 -2.90 -9.95 4.22
N LEU A 72 -1.75 -9.82 3.57
CA LEU A 72 -1.61 -9.79 2.11
C LEU A 72 -1.04 -11.11 1.56
N ALA A 73 -0.93 -12.13 2.42
CA ALA A 73 -0.27 -13.40 2.09
C ALA A 73 -1.03 -14.21 1.03
N ASP A 74 -2.37 -14.10 1.02
CA ASP A 74 -3.24 -14.84 0.10
C ASP A 74 -3.39 -14.16 -1.28
N GLU A 75 -2.86 -12.95 -1.44
CA GLU A 75 -2.88 -12.22 -2.71
C GLU A 75 -1.90 -12.82 -3.74
N GLU A 76 -2.17 -12.57 -5.02
CA GLU A 76 -1.31 -13.07 -6.10
C GLU A 76 0.11 -12.52 -5.97
N GLY A 77 1.09 -13.42 -5.77
CA GLY A 77 2.48 -13.05 -5.56
C GLY A 77 2.79 -12.56 -4.13
N GLY A 78 1.89 -12.79 -3.19
CA GLY A 78 2.04 -12.46 -1.76
C GLY A 78 2.22 -10.96 -1.51
N TYR A 79 2.96 -10.63 -0.46
CA TYR A 79 3.19 -9.25 -0.04
C TYR A 79 3.87 -8.44 -1.15
N ARG A 80 4.84 -9.04 -1.84
CA ARG A 80 5.52 -8.39 -2.96
C ARG A 80 4.59 -8.11 -4.13
N GLY A 81 3.79 -9.09 -4.52
CA GLY A 81 2.83 -8.96 -5.61
C GLY A 81 1.78 -7.90 -5.31
N CYS A 82 1.24 -7.91 -4.10
CA CYS A 82 0.28 -6.92 -3.64
C CYS A 82 0.86 -5.51 -3.66
N LEU A 83 2.07 -5.28 -3.12
CA LEU A 83 2.70 -3.96 -3.13
C LEU A 83 2.95 -3.44 -4.55
N LEU A 84 3.39 -4.30 -5.47
CA LEU A 84 3.55 -3.94 -6.88
C LEU A 84 2.22 -3.52 -7.52
N GLU A 85 1.15 -4.25 -7.25
CA GLU A 85 -0.17 -3.94 -7.80
C GLU A 85 -0.76 -2.64 -7.21
N ILE A 86 -0.57 -2.40 -5.90
CA ILE A 86 -0.92 -1.11 -5.27
C ILE A 86 -0.21 0.05 -5.98
N ALA A 87 1.11 -0.04 -6.16
CA ALA A 87 1.88 1.01 -6.83
C ALA A 87 1.38 1.24 -8.28
N ARG A 88 1.10 0.16 -9.01
CA ARG A 88 0.57 0.23 -10.38
C ARG A 88 -0.78 0.93 -10.44
N ARG A 89 -1.70 0.60 -9.53
CA ARG A 89 -3.04 1.21 -9.48
C ARG A 89 -2.97 2.69 -9.17
N VAL A 90 -2.19 3.09 -8.18
CA VAL A 90 -1.99 4.50 -7.84
C VAL A 90 -1.39 5.27 -9.02
N GLN A 91 -0.40 4.72 -9.71
CA GLN A 91 0.16 5.35 -10.92
C GLN A 91 -0.89 5.53 -12.02
N ARG A 92 -1.73 4.52 -12.27
CA ARG A 92 -2.79 4.59 -13.27
C ARG A 92 -3.82 5.68 -12.92
N ASP A 93 -4.22 5.74 -11.66
CA ASP A 93 -5.21 6.70 -11.19
C ASP A 93 -4.70 8.15 -11.27
N LEU A 94 -3.42 8.37 -10.95
CA LEU A 94 -2.78 9.67 -11.11
C LEU A 94 -2.71 10.09 -12.59
N ALA A 95 -2.44 9.15 -13.50
CA ALA A 95 -2.40 9.42 -14.94
C ALA A 95 -3.79 9.68 -15.56
N GLY A 96 -4.86 9.12 -14.97
CA GLY A 96 -6.24 9.30 -15.43
C GLY A 96 -6.91 10.60 -14.99
N ARG A 97 -6.30 11.37 -14.08
CA ARG A 97 -6.86 12.63 -13.54
C ARG A 97 -6.51 13.89 -14.37
N HIS A 98 -6.16 13.70 -15.64
CA HIS A 98 -5.80 14.77 -16.59
C HIS A 98 -6.96 15.23 -17.46
#